data_AF-A0A379PKQ8-F1
#
_entry.id   AF-A0A379PKQ8-F1
#
_cell.length_a   1.000
_cell.length_b   1.000
_cell.length_c   1.000
_cell.angle_alpha   90.00
_cell.angle_beta   90.00
_cell.angle_gamma   90.00
#
_symmetry.space_group_name_H-M   'P 1'
#
loop_
_entity.id
_entity.type
_entity.pdbx_description
1 polymer ?
#
loop_
_entity_poly.entity_id
_entity_poly.type
_entity_poly.pdbx_seq_one_letter_code
_entity_poly.pdbx_strand_id
1 'polypeptide(L)'
;MHLNFGIDVINTIKMENPHLWDAQMQEEATQMILQGAQLEIEYAQDTMPRGVLGMNAATMADYLKFIANRRLVQIGLKEQFPGVANPFPWMSEIMDLKKEKNFFETRVVDYQTGGALSWD
;
A
#
# COMPACT_ATOMS: atom_id res chain seq x y z
N MET A 1 3.26 -8.18 2.94
CA MET A 1 4.28 -9.16 2.48
C MET A 1 4.24 -9.33 0.97
N HIS A 2 3.12 -9.78 0.37
CA HIS A 2 3.02 -9.99 -1.09
C HIS A 2 3.33 -8.77 -1.95
N LEU A 3 2.79 -7.61 -1.60
CA LEU A 3 3.00 -6.38 -2.36
C LEU A 3 4.48 -5.96 -2.39
N ASN A 4 5.15 -5.94 -1.25
CA ASN A 4 6.56 -5.55 -1.17
C ASN A 4 7.42 -6.52 -1.97
N PHE A 5 7.17 -7.83 -1.85
CA PHE A 5 7.85 -8.83 -2.66
C PHE A 5 7.69 -8.57 -4.17
N GLY A 6 6.48 -8.24 -4.64
CA GLY A 6 6.25 -7.92 -6.05
C GLY A 6 7.02 -6.67 -6.51
N ILE A 7 7.05 -5.62 -5.68
CA ILE A 7 7.83 -4.40 -5.94
C ILE A 7 9.32 -4.73 -6.02
N ASP A 8 9.84 -5.53 -5.10
CA ASP A 8 11.25 -5.93 -5.06
C ASP A 8 11.61 -6.71 -6.33
N VAL A 9 10.76 -7.67 -6.74
CA VAL A 9 10.96 -8.43 -7.99
C VAL A 9 10.99 -7.50 -9.22
N ILE A 10 10.04 -6.57 -9.34
CA ILE A 10 10.02 -5.60 -10.46
C ILE A 10 11.32 -4.79 -10.49
N ASN A 11 11.75 -4.27 -9.34
CA ASN A 11 12.96 -3.46 -9.25
C ASN A 11 14.23 -4.27 -9.53
N THR A 12 14.32 -5.52 -9.09
CA THR A 12 15.41 -6.44 -9.41
C THR A 12 15.48 -6.71 -10.91
N ILE A 13 14.35 -7.05 -11.56
CA ILE A 13 14.31 -7.31 -13.01
C ILE A 13 14.80 -6.09 -13.80
N LYS A 14 14.35 -4.88 -13.43
CA LYS A 14 14.79 -3.63 -14.04
C LYS A 14 16.30 -3.39 -13.87
N MET A 15 16.83 -3.69 -12.69
CA MET A 15 18.25 -3.52 -12.37
C MET A 15 19.13 -4.50 -13.16
N GLU A 16 18.70 -5.76 -13.25
CA GLU A 16 19.42 -6.81 -13.99
C GLU A 16 19.28 -6.63 -15.51
N ASN A 17 18.18 -6.05 -15.99
CA ASN A 17 17.87 -5.87 -17.41
C ASN A 17 17.44 -4.42 -17.73
N PRO A 18 18.35 -3.43 -17.68
CA PRO A 18 17.98 -2.01 -17.83
C PRO A 18 17.32 -1.66 -19.18
N HIS A 19 17.65 -2.42 -20.24
CA HIS A 19 17.10 -2.22 -21.58
C HIS A 19 15.61 -2.55 -21.69
N LEU A 20 15.05 -3.35 -20.77
CA LEU A 20 13.62 -3.63 -20.70
C LEU A 20 12.83 -2.48 -20.06
N TRP A 21 13.49 -1.58 -19.34
CA TRP A 21 12.86 -0.47 -18.63
C TRP A 21 12.97 0.85 -19.42
N ASP A 22 12.64 0.79 -20.71
CA ASP A 22 12.62 1.95 -21.58
C ASP A 22 11.40 2.86 -21.34
N ALA A 23 11.30 3.95 -22.11
CA ALA A 23 10.22 4.91 -21.98
C ALA A 23 8.84 4.31 -22.31
N GLN A 24 8.78 3.34 -23.23
CA GLN A 24 7.53 2.70 -23.61
C GLN A 24 7.03 1.82 -22.46
N MET A 25 7.89 0.97 -21.90
CA MET A 25 7.53 0.10 -20.77
C MET A 25 7.13 0.92 -19.53
N GLN A 26 7.81 2.04 -19.28
CA GLN A 26 7.45 2.95 -18.19
C GLN A 26 6.06 3.57 -18.37
N GLU A 27 5.71 3.96 -19.60
CA GLU A 27 4.38 4.48 -19.92
C GLU A 27 3.32 3.39 -19.77
N GLU A 28 3.55 2.18 -20.31
CA GLU A 28 2.62 1.05 -20.18
C GLU A 28 2.37 0.69 -18.71
N ALA A 29 3.44 0.61 -17.89
CA ALA A 29 3.33 0.37 -16.45
C ALA A 29 2.56 1.49 -15.73
N THR A 30 2.78 2.74 -16.12
CA THR A 30 2.04 3.89 -15.58
C THR A 30 0.55 3.77 -15.89
N GLN A 31 0.20 3.50 -17.15
CA GLN A 31 -1.19 3.37 -17.57
C GLN A 31 -1.90 2.19 -16.92
N MET A 32 -1.22 1.05 -16.73
CA MET A 32 -1.80 -0.09 -16.01
C MET A 32 -2.20 0.28 -14.58
N ILE A 33 -1.33 1.01 -13.85
CA ILE A 33 -1.64 1.45 -12.48
C ILE A 33 -2.78 2.47 -12.47
N LEU A 34 -2.79 3.41 -13.41
CA LEU A 34 -3.84 4.42 -13.52
C LEU A 34 -5.20 3.80 -13.85
N GLN A 35 -5.23 2.84 -14.79
CA GLN A 35 -6.44 2.12 -15.14
C GLN A 35 -6.97 1.33 -13.94
N GLY A 36 -6.10 0.62 -13.22
CA GLY A 36 -6.47 -0.07 -11.99
C GLY A 36 -7.07 0.88 -10.94
N ALA A 37 -6.44 2.03 -10.73
CA ALA A 37 -6.96 3.03 -9.79
C ALA A 37 -8.33 3.57 -10.21
N GLN A 38 -8.54 3.81 -11.51
CA GLN A 38 -9.81 4.29 -12.04
C GLN A 38 -10.95 3.27 -11.83
N LEU A 39 -10.70 1.99 -12.13
CA LEU A 39 -11.66 0.92 -11.90
C LEU A 39 -12.05 0.78 -10.43
N GLU A 40 -11.09 0.90 -9.52
CA GLU A 40 -11.35 0.86 -8.07
C GLU A 40 -12.14 2.09 -7.59
N ILE A 41 -11.92 3.26 -8.19
CA ILE A 41 -12.70 4.48 -7.88
C ILE A 41 -14.15 4.30 -8.31
N GLU A 42 -14.39 3.77 -9.51
CA GLU A 42 -15.74 3.46 -10.00
C GLU A 42 -16.43 2.44 -9.09
N TYR A 43 -15.72 1.37 -8.73
CA TYR A 43 -16.21 0.38 -7.78
C TYR A 43 -16.56 0.98 -6.40
N ALA A 44 -15.72 1.88 -5.88
CA ALA A 44 -16.00 2.58 -4.62
C ALA A 44 -17.24 3.48 -4.69
N GLN A 45 -17.48 4.13 -5.83
CA GLN A 45 -18.69 4.93 -6.06
C GLN A 45 -19.94 4.07 -6.07
N ASP A 46 -19.89 2.94 -6.77
CA ASP A 46 -21.02 2.01 -6.90
C ASP A 46 -21.37 1.33 -5.57
N THR A 47 -20.36 1.02 -4.76
CA THR A 47 -20.55 0.35 -3.46
C THR A 47 -20.90 1.32 -2.32
N MET A 48 -20.61 2.62 -2.46
CA MET A 48 -20.84 3.64 -1.42
C MET A 48 -21.74 4.80 -1.88
N PRO A 49 -22.94 4.57 -2.46
CA PRO A 49 -23.76 5.63 -3.07
C PRO A 49 -24.26 6.68 -2.06
N ARG A 50 -24.34 6.34 -0.76
CA ARG A 50 -24.72 7.26 0.32
C ARG A 50 -23.57 7.57 1.29
N GLY A 51 -22.37 7.04 1.03
CA GLY A 51 -21.27 7.03 1.98
C GLY A 51 -21.56 6.24 3.26
N VAL A 52 -20.55 6.16 4.12
CA VAL A 52 -20.60 5.60 5.48
C VAL A 52 -20.09 6.69 6.43
N LEU A 53 -20.47 6.66 7.71
CA LEU A 53 -19.99 7.67 8.68
C LEU A 53 -18.46 7.70 8.69
N GLY A 54 -17.88 8.86 8.37
CA GLY A 54 -16.42 9.06 8.30
C GLY A 54 -15.76 8.65 6.98
N MET A 55 -16.50 8.16 5.99
CA MET A 55 -15.96 7.75 4.68
C MET A 55 -17.00 7.92 3.57
N ASN A 56 -16.71 8.75 2.58
CA ASN A 56 -17.55 8.86 1.38
C ASN A 56 -16.73 8.52 0.12
N ALA A 57 -17.42 8.34 -1.00
CA ALA A 57 -16.80 7.95 -2.27
C ALA A 57 -15.70 8.93 -2.73
N ALA A 58 -15.86 10.23 -2.47
CA ALA A 58 -14.85 11.23 -2.83
C ALA A 58 -13.57 11.06 -1.99
N THR A 59 -13.71 10.91 -0.67
CA THR A 59 -12.57 10.66 0.22
C THR A 59 -11.88 9.31 -0.07
N MET A 60 -12.65 8.29 -0.43
CA MET A 60 -12.10 7.01 -0.89
C MET A 60 -11.32 7.16 -2.21
N ALA A 61 -11.83 7.96 -3.15
CA ALA A 61 -11.13 8.22 -4.41
C ALA A 61 -9.78 8.92 -4.18
N ASP A 62 -9.71 9.87 -3.25
CA ASP A 62 -8.44 10.53 -2.90
C ASP A 62 -7.46 9.55 -2.24
N TYR A 63 -7.95 8.63 -1.40
CA TYR A 63 -7.12 7.56 -0.84
C TYR A 63 -6.58 6.62 -1.92
N LEU A 64 -7.41 6.20 -2.88
CA LEU A 64 -6.99 5.34 -3.99
C LEU A 64 -5.93 6.03 -4.88
N LYS A 65 -6.10 7.33 -5.16
CA LYS A 65 -5.08 8.14 -5.86
C LYS A 65 -3.78 8.24 -5.07
N PHE A 66 -3.86 8.45 -3.76
CA PHE A 66 -2.68 8.44 -2.87
C PHE A 66 -1.94 7.10 -2.94
N ILE A 67 -2.66 5.97 -2.91
CA ILE A 67 -2.08 4.63 -3.05
C ILE A 67 -1.46 4.44 -4.43
N ALA A 68 -2.13 4.88 -5.51
CA ALA A 68 -1.60 4.78 -6.87
C ALA A 68 -0.26 5.52 -7.03
N ASN A 69 -0.16 6.76 -6.54
CA ASN A 69 1.11 7.49 -6.50
C ASN A 69 2.19 6.72 -5.75
N ARG A 70 1.87 6.16 -4.57
CA ARG A 70 2.82 5.36 -3.79
C ARG A 70 3.33 4.16 -4.59
N ARG A 71 2.47 3.47 -5.36
CA ARG A 71 2.88 2.33 -6.21
C ARG A 71 3.79 2.77 -7.34
N LEU A 72 3.46 3.87 -8.03
CA LEU A 72 4.29 4.44 -9.09
C LEU A 72 5.70 4.77 -8.58
N VAL A 73 5.79 5.51 -7.47
CA VAL A 73 7.06 5.91 -6.86
C VAL A 73 7.88 4.71 -6.41
N GLN A 74 7.25 3.68 -5.85
CA GLN A 74 7.92 2.45 -5.39
C GLN A 74 8.62 1.67 -6.51
N ILE A 75 8.17 1.83 -7.76
CA ILE A 75 8.83 1.26 -8.94
C ILE A 75 9.54 2.32 -9.79
N GLY A 76 9.84 3.49 -9.23
CA GLY A 76 10.65 4.54 -9.85
C GLY A 76 9.93 5.33 -10.96
N LEU A 77 8.60 5.30 -11.01
CA LEU A 77 7.78 6.12 -11.90
C LEU A 77 7.38 7.44 -11.23
N LYS A 78 7.00 8.43 -12.04
CA LYS A 78 6.53 9.72 -11.55
C LYS A 78 5.11 9.61 -11.00
N GLU A 79 4.84 10.38 -9.95
CA GLU A 79 3.48 10.58 -9.46
C GLU A 79 2.58 11.19 -10.54
N GLN A 80 1.33 10.75 -10.56
CA GLN A 80 0.33 11.20 -11.55
C GLN A 80 -0.77 12.06 -10.91
N PHE A 81 -0.91 12.01 -9.58
CA PHE A 81 -1.88 12.79 -8.83
C PHE A 81 -1.18 13.76 -7.86
N PRO A 82 -0.60 14.88 -8.33
CA PRO A 82 0.16 15.78 -7.49
C PRO A 82 -0.71 16.42 -6.40
N GLY A 83 -0.17 16.54 -5.18
CA GLY A 83 -0.83 17.20 -4.06
C GLY A 83 -1.91 16.36 -3.35
N VAL A 84 -2.15 15.12 -3.78
CA VAL A 84 -3.06 14.21 -3.08
C VAL A 84 -2.36 13.65 -1.83
N ALA A 85 -2.92 13.94 -0.66
CA ALA A 85 -2.48 13.41 0.62
C ALA A 85 -3.36 12.24 1.08
N ASN A 86 -2.88 11.42 2.02
CA ASN A 86 -3.69 10.36 2.62
C ASN A 86 -4.84 10.97 3.46
N PRO A 87 -6.11 10.79 3.07
CA PRO A 87 -7.23 11.34 3.83
C PRO A 87 -7.60 10.49 5.07
N PHE A 88 -7.00 9.31 5.23
CA PHE A 88 -7.24 8.38 6.33
C PHE A 88 -5.95 8.02 7.07
N PRO A 89 -5.35 8.96 7.82
CA PRO A 89 -4.11 8.70 8.57
C PRO A 89 -4.27 7.56 9.60
N TRP A 90 -5.45 7.41 10.19
CA TRP A 90 -5.80 6.34 11.13
C TRP A 90 -5.78 4.93 10.50
N MET A 91 -5.94 4.80 9.17
CA MET A 91 -5.82 3.48 8.52
C MET A 91 -4.39 2.95 8.60
N SER A 92 -3.40 3.83 8.50
CA SER A 92 -2.00 3.45 8.70
C SER A 92 -1.78 2.97 10.14
N GLU A 93 -2.35 3.66 11.13
CA GLU A 93 -2.26 3.27 12.54
C GLU A 93 -2.84 1.87 12.78
N ILE A 94 -4.01 1.55 12.21
CA ILE A 94 -4.63 0.23 12.35
C ILE A 94 -3.87 -0.87 11.59
N MET A 95 -3.27 -0.56 10.43
CA MET A 95 -2.46 -1.52 9.66
C MET A 95 -1.07 -1.76 10.27
N ASP A 96 -0.45 -0.73 10.86
CA ASP A 96 0.87 -0.79 11.50
C ASP A 96 0.82 -1.23 12.96
N LEU A 97 -0.34 -1.15 13.60
CA LEU A 97 -0.61 -1.87 14.84
C LEU A 97 -0.46 -3.37 14.54
N LYS A 98 0.74 -3.91 14.84
CA LYS A 98 0.97 -5.34 15.03
C LYS A 98 -0.24 -5.84 15.76
N LYS A 99 -0.96 -6.82 15.18
CA LYS A 99 -2.07 -7.51 15.85
C LYS A 99 -1.62 -7.79 17.28
N GLU A 100 -2.06 -6.96 18.21
CA GLU A 100 -1.92 -7.18 19.63
C GLU A 100 -2.75 -8.44 19.83
N LYS A 101 -2.09 -9.59 19.78
CA LYS A 101 -2.76 -10.87 20.04
C LYS A 101 -3.27 -10.72 21.46
N ASN A 102 -4.59 -10.71 21.62
CA ASN A 102 -5.19 -10.75 22.94
C ASN A 102 -4.54 -11.91 23.69
N PHE A 103 -3.95 -11.59 24.84
CA PHE A 103 -3.24 -12.55 25.69
C PHE A 103 -4.09 -13.79 26.03
N PHE A 104 -5.41 -13.65 25.96
CA PHE A 104 -6.40 -14.70 26.22
C PHE A 104 -6.81 -15.54 24.99
N GLU A 105 -6.47 -15.11 23.77
CA GLU A 105 -6.96 -15.74 22.53
C GLU A 105 -5.91 -16.62 21.81
N THR A 106 -4.64 -16.54 22.19
CA THR A 106 -3.57 -17.36 21.56
C THR A 106 -2.72 -18.06 22.61
N ARG A 107 -2.44 -19.36 22.41
CA ARG A 107 -1.53 -20.14 23.28
C ARG A 107 -0.13 -19.50 23.25
N VAL A 108 0.33 -19.06 24.41
CA VAL A 108 1.68 -18.48 24.61
C VAL A 108 2.72 -19.54 24.25
N VAL A 109 3.43 -19.34 23.15
CA VAL A 109 4.53 -20.21 22.70
C VAL A 109 5.92 -19.61 22.98
N ASP A 110 5.99 -18.33 23.33
CA ASP A 110 7.22 -17.67 23.76
C ASP A 110 7.26 -17.56 25.28
N TYR A 111 7.87 -18.53 25.95
CA TYR A 111 8.45 -18.29 27.26
C TYR A 111 9.84 -17.72 27.05
N GLN A 112 10.02 -16.42 27.28
CA GLN A 112 11.36 -15.95 27.66
C GLN A 112 11.63 -16.44 29.07
N THR A 113 12.50 -17.44 29.22
CA THR A 113 13.10 -17.78 30.50
C THR A 113 13.88 -16.56 31.00
N GLY A 114 13.48 -16.01 32.15
CA GLY A 114 13.89 -14.70 32.69
C GLY A 114 15.36 -14.56 33.13
N GLY A 115 16.31 -15.04 32.32
CA GLY A 115 17.74 -15.00 32.61
C GLY A 115 18.60 -14.18 31.65
N ALA A 116 18.02 -13.51 30.64
CA ALA A 116 18.79 -12.81 29.61
C ALA A 116 18.42 -11.32 29.47
N LEU A 117 18.32 -10.60 30.60
CA LEU A 117 18.42 -9.13 30.59
C LEU A 117 19.88 -8.76 30.84
N SER A 118 20.64 -8.46 29.77
CA SER A 118 21.89 -7.72 29.92
C SER A 118 21.53 -6.25 30.08
N TRP A 119 21.84 -5.69 31.24
CA TRP A 119 21.84 -4.25 31.44
C TRP A 119 23.24 -3.74 31.13
N ASP A 120 23.46 -3.34 29.88
CA ASP A 120 24.51 -2.41 29.47
C ASP A 120 23.84 -1.32 28.61
#